data_AF-A0AAU9ZFF3-F1
#
_entry.id   AF-A0AAU9ZFF3-F1
#
_cell.length_a   1.000
_cell.length_b   1.000
_cell.length_c   1.000
_cell.angle_alpha   90.00
_cell.angle_beta   90.00
_cell.angle_gamma   90.00
#
_symmetry.space_group_name_H-M   'P 1'
#
loop_
_entity.id
_entity.type
_entity.pdbx_description
1 polymer ?
#
loop_
_entity_poly.entity_id
_entity_poly.type
_entity_poly.pdbx_seq_one_letter_code
_entity_poly.pdbx_strand_id
1 'polypeptide(L)' 'MAASLGQVLALVLVAALWGVTQPLLKRASAGLQQVHEQTWVRQLWQEMKTLFLNIEVRL' A
#
# COMPACT_ATOMS: atom_id res chain seq x y z
N MET A 1 -11.60 41.07 9.96
CA MET A 1 -12.47 40.01 9.40
C MET A 1 -12.25 38.76 10.24
N ALA A 2 -13.08 38.52 11.25
CA ALA A 2 -12.96 37.32 12.07
C ALA A 2 -13.47 36.13 11.25
N ALA A 3 -12.60 35.21 10.88
CA ALA A 3 -13.02 33.96 10.28
C ALA A 3 -13.93 33.25 11.29
N SER A 4 -15.18 32.98 10.89
CA SER A 4 -16.13 32.29 11.77
C SER A 4 -15.60 30.88 12.07
N LEU A 5 -15.91 30.32 13.24
CA LEU A 5 -15.54 28.94 13.59
C LEU A 5 -15.98 27.94 12.51
N GLY A 6 -17.09 28.23 11.81
CA GLY A 6 -17.56 27.46 10.65
C GLY A 6 -16.59 27.49 9.46
N GLN A 7 -15.94 28.62 9.16
CA GLN A 7 -14.90 28.70 8.13
C GLN A 7 -13.66 27.88 8.49
N VAL A 8 -13.23 27.91 9.76
CA VAL A 8 -12.08 27.12 10.21
C VAL A 8 -12.37 25.63 10.13
N LEU A 9 -13.56 25.20 10.58
CA LEU A 9 -14.01 23.81 10.46
C LEU A 9 -14.12 23.37 8.99
N ALA A 10 -14.65 24.23 8.12
CA ALA A 10 -14.72 23.95 6.68
C ALA A 10 -13.32 23.79 6.07
N LEU A 11 -12.35 24.62 6.44
CA LEU A 11 -10.97 24.51 5.97
C LEU A 11 -10.29 23.23 6.47
N VAL A 12 -10.51 22.83 7.72
CA VAL A 12 -9.99 21.56 8.27
C VAL A 12 -10.62 20.36 7.57
N LEU A 13 -11.93 20.38 7.32
CA LEU A 13 -12.63 19.35 6.55
C LEU A 13 -12.12 19.27 5.12
N VAL A 14 -11.99 20.41 4.42
CA VAL A 14 -11.45 20.48 3.07
C VAL A 14 -10.01 19.97 3.04
N ALA A 15 -9.16 20.35 4.00
CA ALA A 15 -7.77 19.89 4.09
C ALA A 15 -7.66 18.40 4.44
N ALA A 16 -8.54 17.87 5.29
CA ALA A 16 -8.59 16.44 5.58
C ALA A 16 -9.10 15.66 4.37
N LEU A 17 -10.13 16.15 3.69
CA LEU A 17 -10.68 15.52 2.49
C LEU A 17 -9.66 15.54 1.35
N TRP A 18 -9.03 16.68 1.09
CA TRP A 18 -7.94 16.79 0.10
C TRP A 18 -6.68 16.01 0.50
N GLY A 19 -6.30 16.10 1.77
CA GLY A 19 -5.10 15.47 2.33
C GLY A 19 -5.24 13.95 2.46
N VAL A 20 -6.45 13.41 2.51
CA VAL A 20 -6.71 11.95 2.51
C VAL A 20 -6.88 11.43 1.08
N THR A 21 -7.51 12.19 0.17
CA THR A 21 -7.77 11.76 -1.21
C THR A 21 -6.48 11.53 -2.02
N GLN A 22 -5.49 12.42 -1.88
CA GLN A 22 -4.22 12.32 -2.62
C GLN A 22 -3.34 11.12 -2.21
N PRO A 23 -3.14 10.81 -0.91
CA PRO A 23 -2.41 9.62 -0.49
C PRO A 23 -3.21 8.33 -0.58
N LEU A 24 -4.56 8.35 -0.62
CA LEU A 24 -5.34 7.14 -0.82
C LEU A 24 -5.12 6.56 -2.22
N LEU A 25 -5.05 7.40 -3.25
CA LEU A 25 -4.71 6.96 -4.60
C LEU A 25 -3.28 6.44 -4.68
N LYS A 26 -2.31 7.12 -4.05
CA LYS A 26 -0.92 6.63 -3.97
C LYS A 26 -0.79 5.35 -3.16
N ARG A 27 -1.54 5.17 -2.07
CA ARG A 27 -1.53 3.94 -1.26
C ARG A 27 -2.29 2.80 -1.92
N ALA A 28 -3.37 3.06 -2.65
CA ALA A 28 -4.06 2.06 -3.45
C ALA A 28 -3.17 1.59 -4.62
N SER A 29 -2.47 2.52 -5.30
CA SER A 29 -1.45 2.17 -6.30
C SER A 29 -0.27 1.44 -5.68
N ALA A 30 0.23 1.85 -4.51
CA ALA A 30 1.29 1.14 -3.82
C ALA A 30 0.83 -0.25 -3.34
N GLY A 31 -0.44 -0.41 -2.94
CA GLY A 31 -1.04 -1.69 -2.61
C GLY A 31 -1.12 -2.62 -3.82
N LEU A 32 -1.48 -2.10 -5.00
CA LEU A 32 -1.46 -2.84 -6.27
C LEU A 32 -0.05 -3.16 -6.75
N GLN A 33 0.90 -2.23 -6.60
CA GLN A 33 2.31 -2.44 -6.90
C GLN A 33 2.93 -3.46 -5.93
N GLN A 34 2.51 -3.44 -4.67
CA GLN A 34 2.87 -4.43 -3.67
C GLN A 34 2.25 -5.80 -4.01
N VAL A 35 1.05 -5.89 -4.60
CA VAL A 35 0.51 -7.16 -5.12
C VAL A 35 1.33 -7.66 -6.32
N HIS A 36 1.74 -6.76 -7.21
CA HIS A 36 2.59 -7.09 -8.35
C HIS A 36 3.97 -7.60 -7.91
N GLU A 37 4.62 -6.94 -6.94
CA GLU A 37 5.85 -7.44 -6.30
C GLU A 37 5.59 -8.70 -5.45
N GLN A 38 4.41 -8.84 -4.83
CA GLN A 38 4.05 -10.05 -4.09
C GLN A 38 4.04 -11.27 -5.00
N THR A 39 3.69 -11.11 -6.28
CA THR A 39 3.77 -12.20 -7.27
C THR A 39 5.20 -12.67 -7.46
N TRP A 40 6.17 -11.75 -7.60
CA TRP A 40 7.59 -12.10 -7.70
C TRP A 40 8.10 -12.73 -6.40
N VAL A 41 7.74 -12.17 -5.23
CA VAL A 41 8.12 -12.73 -3.93
C VAL A 41 7.47 -14.11 -3.69
N ARG A 42 6.22 -14.33 -4.11
CA ARG A 42 5.55 -15.65 -4.05
C ARG A 42 6.21 -16.65 -4.98
N GLN A 43 6.57 -16.22 -6.18
CA GLN A 43 7.23 -17.06 -7.16
C GLN A 43 8.62 -17.47 -6.66
N LEU A 44 9.38 -16.51 -6.11
CA LEU A 44 10.67 -16.76 -5.47
C LEU A 44 10.53 -17.68 -4.24
N TRP A 45 9.49 -17.50 -3.43
CA TRP A 45 9.21 -18.35 -2.27
C TRP A 45 8.84 -19.79 -2.67
N GLN A 46 8.09 -19.96 -3.76
CA GLN A 46 7.78 -21.28 -4.31
C GLN A 46 9.03 -21.94 -4.91
N GLU A 47 9.87 -21.18 -5.61
CA GLU A 47 11.15 -21.67 -6.13
C GLU A 47 12.08 -22.08 -4.98
N MET A 48 12.21 -21.28 -3.93
CA MET A 48 13.00 -21.64 -2.75
C MET A 48 12.48 -22.90 -2.06
N LYS A 49 11.16 -23.01 -1.87
CA LYS A 49 10.55 -24.23 -1.30
C LYS A 49 10.85 -25.47 -2.17
N THR A 50 10.72 -25.32 -3.49
CA THR A 50 10.97 -26.41 -4.44
C THR A 50 12.44 -26.82 -4.43
N LEU A 51 13.38 -25.85 -4.44
CA LEU A 51 14.80 -26.14 -4.31
C LEU A 51 15.13 -26.85 -3.01
N PHE A 52 14.58 -26.38 -1.88
CA PHE A 52 14.86 -26.94 -0.56
C PHE A 52 14.35 -28.39 -0.45
N LEU A 53 13.11 -28.63 -0.87
CA LEU A 53 12.53 -29.98 -0.93
C LEU A 53 13.28 -30.91 -1.90
N ASN A 54 13.79 -30.37 -3.01
CA ASN A 54 14.56 -31.16 -3.98
C ASN A 54 15.99 -31.48 -3.48
N ILE A 55 16.58 -30.63 -2.63
CA ILE A 55 17.87 -30.90 -1.98
C ILE A 55 17.70 -32.01 -0.95
N GLU A 56 16.61 -31.98 -0.16
CA GLU A 56 16.33 -32.98 0.87
C GLU A 56 15.99 -34.36 0.29
N VAL A 57 15.31 -34.42 -0.85
CA VAL A 57 15.02 -35.68 -1.56
C VAL A 57 16.26 -36.29 -2.25
N ARG A 58 17.31 -35.48 -2.48
CA ARG A 58 18.53 -35.89 -3.19
C ARG A 58 19.73 -36.22 -2.28
N LEU A 59 19.61 -35.98 -0.98
CA LEU A 59 20.59 -36.32 0.06
C LEU A 59 20.26 -37.68 0.69
#